data_AF-A0A257JDP9-F1
#
_entry.id   AF-A0A257JDP9-F1
#
_cell.length_a   1.000
_cell.length_b   1.000
_cell.length_c   1.000
_cell.angle_alpha   90.00
_cell.angle_beta   90.00
_cell.angle_gamma   90.00
#
_symmetry.space_group_name_H-M   'P 1'
#
loop_
_entity.id
_entity.type
_entity.pdbx_description
1 polymer ?
#
loop_
_entity_poly.entity_id
_entity_poly.type
_entity_poly.pdbx_seq_one_letter_code
_entity_poly.pdbx_strand_id
1 'polypeptide(L)'
;MEAKGFQRGVLGLIVFAGVLVGLETSATLMARAGGVLHAIDRVVLALFVGELALRIGACGARPWRFFADGWNVFDFVIVAVCLLPVQAEFAAVLRLARQVSARSGGAFDATVQPLWATWQRAHAQRRKPTPAELAAARALVDWRAVAVSDQEVRLGRAGMALTLNGIAQGYAAERTRALLQAHGIGHALLDTGEWAPIGQAPDGQPWRLGRASPRDSARILATLRAD
;
A
#
# COMPACT_ATOMS: atom_id res chain seq x y z
N MET A 1 -29.43 22.77 8.78
CA MET A 1 -28.73 22.78 10.09
C MET A 1 -28.20 21.39 10.49
N GLU A 2 -28.13 20.42 9.56
CA GLU A 2 -27.72 19.03 9.85
C GLU A 2 -26.20 18.76 9.74
N ALA A 3 -25.43 19.64 9.09
CA ALA A 3 -24.01 19.39 8.79
C ALA A 3 -23.11 19.26 10.04
N LYS A 4 -23.40 19.95 11.15
CA LYS A 4 -22.49 20.01 12.31
C LYS A 4 -22.58 18.79 13.24
N GLY A 5 -23.76 18.19 13.38
CA GLY A 5 -23.95 16.97 14.19
C GLY A 5 -23.40 15.75 13.48
N PHE A 6 -23.69 15.67 12.18
CA PHE A 6 -23.22 14.64 11.27
C PHE A 6 -21.68 14.61 11.18
N GLN A 7 -21.04 15.76 10.98
CA GLN A 7 -19.58 15.86 10.88
C GLN A 7 -18.84 15.49 12.18
N ARG A 8 -19.45 15.74 13.35
CA ARG A 8 -18.89 15.32 14.64
C ARG A 8 -19.00 13.81 14.85
N GLY A 9 -20.06 13.19 14.34
CA GLY A 9 -20.23 11.73 14.35
C GLY A 9 -19.14 11.03 13.55
N VAL A 10 -18.94 11.45 12.29
CA VAL A 10 -17.91 10.89 11.40
C VAL A 10 -16.50 11.11 11.96
N LEU A 11 -16.20 12.32 12.45
CA LEU A 11 -14.90 12.61 13.05
C LEU A 11 -14.63 11.75 14.30
N GLY A 12 -15.63 11.62 15.18
CA GLY A 12 -15.51 10.78 16.38
C GLY A 12 -15.28 9.31 16.02
N LEU A 13 -15.90 8.85 14.94
CA LEU A 13 -15.79 7.47 14.48
C LEU A 13 -14.45 7.20 13.78
N ILE A 14 -13.90 8.15 13.00
CA ILE A 14 -12.55 8.06 12.43
C ILE A 14 -11.49 8.01 13.54
N VAL A 15 -11.63 8.87 14.57
CA VAL A 15 -10.73 8.86 15.73
C VAL A 15 -10.84 7.53 16.46
N PHE A 16 -12.06 7.01 16.65
CA PHE A 16 -12.27 5.72 17.29
C PHE A 16 -11.67 4.56 16.50
N ALA A 17 -11.87 4.51 15.18
CA ALA A 17 -11.25 3.52 14.30
C ALA A 17 -9.72 3.60 14.35
N GLY A 18 -9.15 4.81 14.33
CA GLY A 18 -7.70 5.01 14.49
C GLY A 18 -7.17 4.53 15.83
N VAL A 19 -7.91 4.74 16.92
CA VAL A 19 -7.59 4.18 18.24
C VAL A 19 -7.66 2.65 18.23
N LEU A 20 -8.69 2.07 17.60
CA LEU A 20 -8.86 0.61 17.51
C LEU A 20 -7.67 -0.05 16.80
N VAL A 21 -7.28 0.49 15.64
CA VAL A 21 -6.10 0.06 14.88
C VAL A 21 -4.81 0.19 15.71
N GLY A 22 -4.69 1.29 16.48
CA GLY A 22 -3.59 1.48 17.42
C GLY A 22 -3.54 0.42 18.52
N LEU A 23 -4.71 0.00 19.04
CA LEU A 23 -4.81 -1.06 20.04
C LEU A 23 -4.50 -2.45 19.46
N GLU A 24 -4.88 -2.72 18.21
CA GLU A 24 -4.51 -3.94 17.48
C GLU A 24 -3.00 -4.04 17.22
N THR A 25 -2.29 -2.91 17.13
CA THR A 25 -0.83 -2.90 16.95
C THR A 25 -0.08 -3.39 18.21
N SER A 26 -0.73 -3.42 19.37
CA SER A 26 -0.10 -3.85 20.63
C SER A 26 -0.18 -5.37 20.83
N ALA A 27 0.98 -6.02 20.77
CA ALA A 27 1.11 -7.47 20.97
C ALA A 27 0.52 -7.96 22.32
N THR A 28 0.62 -7.16 23.38
CA THR A 28 0.12 -7.49 24.73
C THR A 28 -1.41 -7.50 24.79
N LEU A 29 -2.06 -6.59 24.05
CA LEU A 29 -3.52 -6.48 23.98
C LEU A 29 -4.12 -7.53 23.03
N MET A 30 -3.47 -7.77 21.89
CA MET A 30 -3.83 -8.85 20.98
C MET A 30 -3.79 -10.22 21.68
N ALA A 31 -2.79 -10.46 22.54
CA ALA A 31 -2.68 -11.70 23.30
C ALA A 31 -3.80 -11.92 24.34
N ARG A 32 -4.39 -10.86 24.88
CA ARG A 32 -5.44 -10.94 25.93
C ARG A 32 -6.87 -10.79 25.42
N ALA A 33 -7.05 -9.97 24.39
CA ALA A 33 -8.36 -9.51 23.93
C ALA A 33 -8.50 -9.50 22.40
N GLY A 34 -7.60 -10.15 21.65
CA GLY A 34 -7.59 -10.09 20.19
C GLY A 34 -8.90 -10.51 19.54
N GLY A 35 -9.55 -11.56 20.04
CA GLY A 35 -10.87 -11.97 19.55
C GLY A 35 -11.98 -10.93 19.75
N VAL A 36 -11.91 -10.17 20.85
CA VAL A 36 -12.87 -9.08 21.15
C VAL A 36 -12.56 -7.86 20.29
N LEU A 37 -11.29 -7.49 20.12
CA LEU A 37 -10.86 -6.40 19.24
C LEU A 37 -11.34 -6.65 17.80
N HIS A 38 -11.11 -7.85 17.26
CA HIS A 38 -11.56 -8.21 15.91
C HIS A 38 -13.09 -8.32 15.77
N ALA A 39 -13.81 -8.61 16.86
CA ALA A 39 -15.27 -8.57 16.85
C ALA A 39 -15.78 -7.11 16.80
N ILE A 40 -15.17 -6.23 17.59
CA ILE A 40 -15.48 -4.80 17.60
C ILE A 40 -15.17 -4.19 16.22
N ASP A 41 -14.01 -4.49 15.65
CA ASP A 41 -13.63 -4.00 14.32
C ASP A 41 -14.65 -4.41 13.23
N ARG A 42 -15.07 -5.68 13.22
CA ARG A 42 -16.13 -6.15 12.30
C ARG A 42 -17.47 -5.46 12.50
N VAL A 43 -17.86 -5.18 13.76
CA VAL A 43 -19.12 -4.46 14.05
C VAL A 43 -19.02 -3.02 13.57
N VAL A 44 -17.90 -2.33 13.82
CA VAL A 44 -17.66 -0.97 13.35
C VAL A 44 -17.71 -0.92 11.82
N LEU A 45 -17.01 -1.83 11.15
CA LEU A 45 -17.04 -1.94 9.69
C LEU A 45 -18.46 -2.22 9.18
N ALA A 46 -19.21 -3.12 9.81
CA ALA A 46 -20.59 -3.44 9.43
C ALA A 46 -21.53 -2.24 9.58
N LEU A 47 -21.37 -1.43 10.64
CA LEU A 47 -22.14 -0.20 10.85
C LEU A 47 -21.84 0.84 9.75
N PHE A 48 -20.57 1.04 9.42
CA PHE A 48 -20.15 1.92 8.32
C PHE A 48 -20.70 1.47 6.96
N VAL A 49 -20.60 0.17 6.65
CA VAL A 49 -21.14 -0.40 5.42
C VAL A 49 -22.66 -0.25 5.37
N GLY A 50 -23.34 -0.50 6.48
CA GLY A 50 -24.79 -0.33 6.60
C GLY A 50 -25.21 1.14 6.40
N GLU A 51 -24.52 2.08 7.03
CA GLU A 51 -24.77 3.51 6.86
C GLU A 51 -24.52 3.96 5.41
N LEU A 52 -23.42 3.52 4.80
CA LEU A 52 -23.12 3.80 3.40
C LEU A 52 -24.20 3.26 2.47
N ALA A 53 -24.63 2.02 2.68
CA ALA A 53 -25.70 1.40 1.91
C ALA A 53 -27.03 2.15 2.06
N LEU A 54 -27.37 2.61 3.27
CA LEU A 54 -28.55 3.44 3.53
C LEU A 54 -28.47 4.79 2.82
N ARG A 55 -27.31 5.47 2.82
CA ARG A 55 -27.14 6.75 2.11
C ARG A 55 -27.18 6.59 0.59
N ILE A 56 -26.60 5.53 0.05
CA ILE A 56 -26.70 5.21 -1.38
C ILE A 56 -28.16 4.89 -1.73
N GLY A 57 -28.85 4.09 -0.91
CA GLY A 57 -30.26 3.74 -1.07
C GLY A 57 -31.20 4.94 -0.99
N ALA A 58 -30.90 5.92 -0.12
CA ALA A 58 -31.64 7.18 -0.02
C ALA A 58 -31.57 8.03 -1.30
N CYS A 59 -30.57 7.80 -2.18
CA CYS A 59 -30.49 8.44 -3.49
C CYS A 59 -31.43 7.81 -4.54
N GLY A 60 -32.12 6.71 -4.20
CA GLY A 60 -33.12 6.06 -5.04
C GLY A 60 -32.60 5.66 -6.43
N ALA A 61 -33.38 5.96 -7.48
CA ALA A 61 -33.05 5.59 -8.86
C ALA A 61 -31.84 6.34 -9.47
N ARG A 62 -31.20 7.26 -8.74
CA ARG A 62 -30.06 8.06 -9.23
C ARG A 62 -28.88 8.01 -8.25
N PRO A 63 -28.22 6.85 -8.11
CA PRO A 63 -27.09 6.67 -7.18
C PRO A 63 -25.92 7.62 -7.48
N TRP A 64 -25.79 8.11 -8.71
CA TRP A 64 -24.77 9.07 -9.13
C TRP A 64 -24.78 10.40 -8.34
N ARG A 65 -25.92 10.79 -7.74
CA ARG A 65 -26.00 11.99 -6.87
C ARG A 65 -25.22 11.83 -5.57
N PHE A 66 -25.02 10.60 -5.11
CA PHE A 66 -24.20 10.31 -3.93
C PHE A 66 -22.76 10.81 -4.14
N PHE A 67 -22.19 10.54 -5.32
CA PHE A 67 -20.82 10.93 -5.68
C PHE A 67 -20.65 12.42 -6.02
N ALA A 68 -21.73 13.21 -6.06
CA ALA A 68 -21.67 14.65 -6.23
C ALA A 68 -21.27 15.39 -4.93
N ASP A 69 -21.38 14.72 -3.78
CA ASP A 69 -20.95 15.25 -2.48
C ASP A 69 -19.57 14.70 -2.11
N GLY A 70 -18.60 15.58 -1.91
CA GLY A 70 -17.23 15.22 -1.54
C GLY A 70 -17.13 14.42 -0.23
N TRP A 71 -18.07 14.60 0.70
CA TRP A 71 -18.09 13.83 1.97
C TRP A 71 -18.57 12.39 1.77
N ASN A 72 -19.54 12.18 0.90
CA ASN A 72 -20.00 10.84 0.54
C ASN A 72 -18.93 10.07 -0.24
N VAL A 73 -18.20 10.75 -1.12
CA VAL A 73 -17.03 10.18 -1.80
C VAL A 73 -15.96 9.78 -0.79
N PHE A 74 -15.68 10.65 0.20
CA PHE A 74 -14.72 10.35 1.26
C PHE A 74 -15.13 9.10 2.07
N ASP A 75 -16.36 9.02 2.56
CA ASP A 75 -16.85 7.87 3.32
C ASP A 75 -16.82 6.59 2.47
N PHE A 76 -17.21 6.65 1.20
CA PHE A 76 -17.12 5.53 0.27
C PHE A 76 -15.69 5.04 0.10
N VAL A 77 -14.72 5.96 -0.05
CA VAL A 77 -13.30 5.61 -0.18
C VAL A 77 -12.80 4.93 1.10
N ILE A 78 -13.12 5.46 2.29
CA ILE A 78 -12.72 4.86 3.57
C ILE A 78 -13.27 3.44 3.70
N VAL A 79 -14.58 3.26 3.48
CA VAL A 79 -15.22 1.94 3.58
C VAL A 79 -14.70 0.98 2.53
N ALA A 80 -14.52 1.44 1.28
CA ALA A 80 -13.94 0.63 0.22
C ALA A 80 -12.52 0.16 0.59
N VAL A 81 -11.67 1.05 1.09
CA VAL A 81 -10.31 0.71 1.54
C VAL A 81 -10.31 -0.32 2.67
N CYS A 82 -11.23 -0.19 3.64
CA CYS A 82 -11.37 -1.17 4.73
C CYS A 82 -11.91 -2.53 4.26
N LEU A 83 -12.72 -2.56 3.20
CA LEU A 83 -13.25 -3.79 2.61
C LEU A 83 -12.29 -4.44 1.62
N LEU A 84 -11.30 -3.70 1.11
CA LEU A 84 -10.30 -4.28 0.23
C LEU A 84 -9.56 -5.39 0.99
N PRO A 85 -9.32 -6.56 0.36
CA PRO A 85 -8.53 -7.62 0.95
C PRO A 85 -7.04 -7.23 0.93
N VAL A 86 -6.66 -6.20 1.69
CA VAL A 86 -5.30 -5.66 1.76
C VAL A 86 -4.29 -6.74 2.13
N GLN A 87 -4.68 -7.70 2.98
CA GLN A 87 -3.86 -8.88 3.30
C GLN A 87 -3.53 -9.76 2.09
N ALA A 88 -4.45 -9.96 1.15
CA ALA A 88 -4.19 -10.79 -0.03
C ALA A 88 -3.25 -10.09 -1.02
N GLU A 89 -3.43 -8.79 -1.24
CA GLU A 89 -2.54 -7.99 -2.08
C GLU A 89 -1.15 -7.85 -1.43
N PHE A 90 -1.08 -7.68 -0.10
CA PHE A 90 0.19 -7.67 0.63
C PHE A 90 0.94 -9.00 0.52
N ALA A 91 0.25 -10.13 0.68
CA ALA A 91 0.83 -11.45 0.47
C ALA A 91 1.31 -11.64 -0.98
N ALA A 92 0.55 -11.16 -1.97
CA ALA A 92 0.95 -11.20 -3.38
C ALA A 92 2.22 -10.39 -3.66
N VAL A 93 2.32 -9.16 -3.15
CA VAL A 93 3.53 -8.33 -3.25
C VAL A 93 4.74 -9.02 -2.60
N LEU A 94 4.56 -9.62 -1.41
CA LEU A 94 5.65 -10.31 -0.73
C LEU A 94 6.09 -11.59 -1.45
N ARG A 95 5.16 -12.32 -2.06
CA ARG A 95 5.51 -13.45 -2.95
C ARG A 95 6.36 -12.98 -4.13
N LEU A 96 5.96 -11.89 -4.78
CA LEU A 96 6.73 -11.28 -5.86
C LEU A 96 8.12 -10.85 -5.36
N ALA A 97 8.20 -10.20 -4.20
CA ALA A 97 9.45 -9.78 -3.59
C ALA A 97 10.40 -10.96 -3.34
N ARG A 98 9.89 -12.12 -2.86
CA ARG A 98 10.68 -13.35 -2.70
C ARG A 98 11.18 -13.90 -4.04
N GLN A 99 10.34 -13.89 -5.08
CA GLN A 99 10.75 -14.34 -6.41
C GLN A 99 11.86 -13.46 -6.99
N VAL A 100 11.74 -12.14 -6.86
CA VAL A 100 12.78 -11.19 -7.30
C VAL A 100 14.07 -11.38 -6.48
N SER A 101 13.95 -11.60 -5.17
CA SER A 101 15.10 -11.90 -4.30
C SER A 101 15.83 -13.18 -4.76
N ALA A 102 15.08 -14.24 -5.07
CA ALA A 102 15.65 -15.49 -5.57
C ALA A 102 16.35 -15.32 -6.93
N ARG A 103 15.69 -14.66 -7.90
CA ARG A 103 16.22 -14.44 -9.26
C ARG A 103 17.46 -13.53 -9.28
N SER A 104 17.55 -12.61 -8.32
CA SER A 104 18.69 -11.70 -8.19
C SER A 104 19.83 -12.25 -7.33
N GLY A 105 19.73 -13.49 -6.84
CA GLY A 105 20.72 -14.06 -5.92
C GLY A 105 20.78 -13.34 -4.56
N GLY A 106 19.72 -12.63 -4.17
CA GLY A 106 19.65 -11.82 -2.96
C GLY A 106 20.18 -10.39 -3.11
N ALA A 107 20.47 -9.92 -4.34
CA ALA A 107 20.83 -8.52 -4.57
C ALA A 107 19.65 -7.57 -4.28
N PHE A 108 18.43 -8.01 -4.58
CA PHE A 108 17.20 -7.44 -4.02
C PHE A 108 16.80 -8.26 -2.79
N ASP A 109 16.47 -7.60 -1.69
CA ASP A 109 15.95 -8.24 -0.48
C ASP A 109 14.99 -7.29 0.25
N ALA A 110 13.74 -7.69 0.41
CA ALA A 110 12.71 -6.89 1.10
C ALA A 110 12.93 -6.83 2.63
N THR A 111 13.84 -7.62 3.20
CA THR A 111 14.14 -7.67 4.64
C THR A 111 15.24 -6.68 5.06
N VAL A 112 15.67 -5.77 4.18
CA VAL A 112 16.73 -4.78 4.45
C VAL A 112 16.34 -3.69 5.45
N GLN A 113 15.09 -3.66 5.92
CA GLN A 113 14.58 -2.62 6.81
C GLN A 113 15.40 -2.43 8.12
N PRO A 114 15.95 -3.47 8.78
CA PRO A 114 16.83 -3.29 9.95
C PRO A 114 18.11 -2.50 9.62
N LEU A 115 18.65 -2.63 8.41
CA LEU A 115 19.79 -1.81 7.97
C LEU A 115 19.38 -0.34 7.83
N TRP A 116 18.22 -0.08 7.21
CA TRP A 116 17.70 1.29 7.09
C TRP A 116 17.49 1.94 8.46
N ALA A 117 16.82 1.24 9.38
CA ALA A 117 16.60 1.72 10.75
C ALA A 117 17.90 1.99 11.52
N THR A 118 18.95 1.22 11.23
CA THR A 118 20.28 1.43 11.83
C THR A 118 20.94 2.68 11.27
N TRP A 119 20.90 2.89 9.96
CA TRP A 119 21.38 4.12 9.32
C TRP A 119 20.62 5.35 9.80
N GLN A 120 19.28 5.27 9.88
CA GLN A 120 18.43 6.37 10.34
C GLN A 120 18.78 6.80 11.77
N ARG A 121 18.96 5.84 12.69
CA ARG A 121 19.35 6.11 14.09
C ARG A 121 20.73 6.76 14.18
N ALA A 122 21.71 6.26 13.41
CA ALA A 122 23.04 6.84 13.39
C ALA A 122 23.04 8.27 12.81
N HIS A 123 22.29 8.50 11.73
CA HIS A 123 22.12 9.82 11.13
C HIS A 123 21.45 10.82 12.08
N ALA A 124 20.45 10.39 12.85
CA ALA A 124 19.82 11.22 13.88
C ALA A 124 20.84 11.68 14.95
N GLN A 125 21.88 10.89 15.18
CA GLN A 125 23.00 11.19 16.07
C GLN A 125 24.20 11.85 15.35
N ARG A 126 24.02 12.27 14.09
CA ARG A 126 25.05 12.88 13.22
C ARG A 126 26.33 12.05 13.08
N ARG A 127 26.22 10.73 13.15
CA ARG A 127 27.33 9.78 12.98
C ARG A 127 26.99 8.72 11.93
N LYS A 128 27.99 7.94 11.56
CA LYS A 128 27.78 6.71 10.77
C LYS A 128 27.52 5.52 11.71
N PRO A 129 26.80 4.49 11.25
CA PRO A 129 26.71 3.23 11.97
C PRO A 129 28.10 2.64 12.22
N THR A 130 28.30 2.07 13.40
CA THR A 130 29.52 1.31 13.71
C THR A 130 29.51 -0.03 12.97
N PRO A 131 30.68 -0.65 12.74
CA PRO A 131 30.75 -1.99 12.14
C PRO A 131 29.92 -3.04 12.89
N ALA A 132 29.86 -2.95 14.23
CA ALA A 132 29.09 -3.86 15.06
C ALA A 132 27.57 -3.68 14.86
N GLU A 133 27.10 -2.44 14.78
CA GLU A 133 25.69 -2.13 14.50
C GLU A 133 25.28 -2.65 13.10
N LEU A 134 26.14 -2.46 12.10
CA LEU A 134 25.89 -2.97 10.75
C LEU A 134 25.89 -4.50 10.70
N ALA A 135 26.81 -5.16 11.41
CA ALA A 135 26.86 -6.62 11.48
C ALA A 135 25.58 -7.19 12.15
N ALA A 136 25.13 -6.58 13.25
CA ALA A 136 23.90 -6.97 13.94
C ALA A 136 22.66 -6.79 13.05
N ALA A 137 22.56 -5.66 12.34
CA ALA A 137 21.47 -5.40 11.41
C ALA A 137 21.50 -6.35 10.20
N ARG A 138 22.68 -6.62 9.63
CA ARG A 138 22.86 -7.55 8.51
C ARG A 138 22.49 -8.98 8.88
N ALA A 139 22.71 -9.40 10.13
CA ALA A 139 22.28 -10.70 10.63
C ALA A 139 20.74 -10.88 10.67
N LEU A 140 19.97 -9.79 10.53
CA LEU A 140 18.51 -9.79 10.45
C LEU A 140 18.00 -9.69 9.01
N VAL A 141 18.87 -9.59 8.01
CA VAL A 141 18.51 -9.52 6.58
C VAL A 141 18.63 -10.91 5.97
N ASP A 142 17.49 -11.52 5.69
CA ASP A 142 17.41 -12.81 4.99
C ASP A 142 15.98 -13.06 4.47
N TRP A 143 15.77 -12.81 3.18
CA TRP A 143 14.51 -13.11 2.51
C TRP A 143 14.08 -14.60 2.59
N ARG A 144 14.99 -15.54 2.85
CA ARG A 144 14.67 -16.97 2.97
C ARG A 144 13.94 -17.29 4.27
N ALA A 145 14.16 -16.48 5.30
CA ALA A 145 13.50 -16.60 6.60
C ALA A 145 12.11 -15.93 6.61
N VAL A 146 11.58 -15.48 5.46
CA VAL A 146 10.22 -14.94 5.33
C VAL A 146 9.29 -16.03 4.80
N ALA A 147 8.31 -16.42 5.60
CA ALA A 147 7.22 -17.30 5.17
C ALA A 147 5.97 -16.46 4.85
N VAL A 148 5.36 -16.72 3.70
CA VAL A 148 4.18 -16.00 3.22
C VAL A 148 3.12 -17.02 2.87
N SER A 149 1.94 -16.89 3.49
CA SER A 149 0.72 -17.61 3.16
C SER A 149 -0.37 -16.62 2.74
N ASP A 150 -1.54 -17.11 2.36
CA ASP A 150 -2.69 -16.23 2.02
C ASP A 150 -3.31 -15.54 3.23
N GLN A 151 -3.02 -16.02 4.45
CA GLN A 151 -3.61 -15.49 5.68
C GLN A 151 -2.59 -14.82 6.61
N GLU A 152 -1.32 -15.25 6.57
CA GLU A 152 -0.28 -14.73 7.47
C GLU A 152 1.08 -14.57 6.77
N VAL A 153 1.85 -13.61 7.27
CA VAL A 153 3.26 -13.39 6.96
C VAL A 153 4.05 -13.59 8.23
N ARG A 154 5.04 -14.48 8.19
CA ARG A 154 5.88 -14.83 9.35
C ARG A 154 7.34 -14.51 9.08
N LEU A 155 7.98 -13.90 10.06
CA LEU A 155 9.43 -13.63 10.06
C LEU A 155 10.12 -14.66 10.97
N GLY A 156 11.11 -15.36 10.42
CA GLY A 156 11.76 -16.48 11.11
C GLY A 156 12.64 -16.08 12.30
N ARG A 157 12.91 -14.78 12.50
CA ARG A 157 13.73 -14.26 13.59
C ARG A 157 13.13 -12.98 14.17
N ALA A 158 13.20 -12.85 15.49
CA ALA A 158 12.85 -11.60 16.17
C ALA A 158 13.80 -10.47 15.74
N GLY A 159 13.24 -9.29 15.46
CA GLY A 159 14.00 -8.12 14.99
C GLY A 159 14.12 -8.00 13.47
N MET A 160 13.74 -9.02 12.70
CA MET A 160 13.54 -8.86 11.26
C MET A 160 12.44 -7.83 10.98
N ALA A 161 12.55 -7.14 9.86
CA ALA A 161 11.53 -6.23 9.39
C ALA A 161 11.50 -6.21 7.85
N LEU A 162 10.33 -5.92 7.28
CA LEU A 162 10.11 -5.86 5.84
C LEU A 162 9.99 -4.41 5.37
N THR A 163 10.32 -4.18 4.11
CA THR A 163 10.05 -2.94 3.38
C THR A 163 9.56 -3.26 1.98
N LEU A 164 8.59 -2.46 1.51
CA LEU A 164 8.04 -2.58 0.16
C LEU A 164 8.49 -1.46 -0.78
N ASN A 165 9.34 -0.53 -0.31
CA ASN A 165 9.70 0.67 -1.09
C ASN A 165 10.32 0.34 -2.46
N GLY A 166 11.02 -0.79 -2.57
CA GLY A 166 11.65 -1.22 -3.83
C GLY A 166 10.75 -2.03 -4.77
N ILE A 167 9.46 -2.23 -4.45
CA ILE A 167 8.57 -3.10 -5.25
C ILE A 167 7.10 -2.67 -5.28
N ALA A 168 6.63 -1.93 -4.28
CA ALA A 168 5.23 -1.53 -4.15
C ALA A 168 4.73 -0.72 -5.35
N GLN A 169 5.52 0.26 -5.81
CA GLN A 169 5.11 1.14 -6.90
C GLN A 169 4.94 0.37 -8.22
N GLY A 170 5.91 -0.46 -8.58
CA GLY A 170 5.80 -1.33 -9.77
C GLY A 170 4.61 -2.30 -9.68
N TYR A 171 4.32 -2.84 -8.50
CA TYR A 171 3.13 -3.68 -8.30
C TYR A 171 1.83 -2.88 -8.49
N ALA A 172 1.72 -1.69 -7.89
CA ALA A 172 0.54 -0.84 -8.02
C ALA A 172 0.31 -0.39 -9.47
N ALA A 173 1.38 -0.04 -10.19
CA ALA A 173 1.32 0.30 -11.61
C ALA A 173 0.75 -0.87 -12.42
N GLU A 174 1.23 -2.09 -12.18
CA GLU A 174 0.79 -3.29 -12.88
C GLU A 174 -0.67 -3.66 -12.56
N ARG A 175 -1.10 -3.57 -11.29
CA ARG A 175 -2.51 -3.82 -10.91
C ARG A 175 -3.45 -2.81 -11.56
N THR A 176 -3.05 -1.53 -11.59
CA THR A 176 -3.82 -0.48 -12.25
C THR A 176 -3.89 -0.73 -13.75
N ARG A 177 -2.77 -1.12 -14.37
CA ARG A 177 -2.72 -1.50 -15.78
C ARG A 177 -3.70 -2.62 -16.12
N ALA A 178 -3.64 -3.71 -15.35
CA ALA A 178 -4.53 -4.86 -15.52
C ALA A 178 -6.01 -4.49 -15.32
N LEU A 179 -6.32 -3.62 -14.35
CA LEU A 179 -7.68 -3.16 -14.11
C LEU A 179 -8.23 -2.34 -15.28
N LEU A 180 -7.44 -1.42 -15.83
CA LEU A 180 -7.83 -0.60 -16.99
C LEU A 180 -8.08 -1.48 -18.22
N GLN A 181 -7.20 -2.45 -18.48
CA GLN A 181 -7.37 -3.41 -19.58
C GLN A 181 -8.65 -4.26 -19.40
N ALA A 182 -8.95 -4.70 -18.18
CA ALA A 182 -10.18 -5.44 -17.88
C ALA A 182 -11.46 -4.61 -18.13
N HIS A 183 -11.37 -3.28 -18.02
CA HIS A 183 -12.47 -2.36 -18.35
C HIS A 183 -12.47 -1.93 -19.82
N GLY A 184 -11.68 -2.57 -20.68
CA GLY A 184 -11.65 -2.31 -22.12
C GLY A 184 -10.84 -1.08 -22.53
N ILE A 185 -10.04 -0.50 -21.63
CA ILE A 185 -9.15 0.61 -21.98
C ILE A 185 -7.94 0.04 -22.72
N GLY A 186 -7.92 0.25 -24.04
CA GLY A 186 -6.86 -0.26 -24.93
C GLY A 186 -5.65 0.66 -25.06
N HIS A 187 -5.73 1.92 -24.61
CA HIS A 187 -4.69 2.94 -24.80
C HIS A 187 -4.58 3.86 -23.59
N ALA A 188 -3.46 3.81 -22.86
CA ALA A 188 -3.20 4.69 -21.72
C ALA A 188 -1.69 4.71 -21.37
N LEU A 189 -1.24 5.77 -20.71
CA LEU A 189 0.07 5.83 -20.07
C LEU A 189 -0.12 6.12 -18.59
N LEU A 190 0.29 5.18 -17.73
CA LEU A 190 0.24 5.34 -16.29
C LEU A 190 1.57 5.91 -15.79
N ASP A 191 1.48 6.91 -14.91
CA ASP A 191 2.60 7.46 -14.15
C ASP A 191 2.31 7.34 -12.65
N THR A 192 3.07 6.49 -11.97
CA THR A 192 3.01 6.34 -10.51
C THR A 192 4.40 6.54 -9.88
N GLY A 193 5.29 7.22 -10.59
CA GLY A 193 6.74 7.19 -10.37
C GLY A 193 7.44 6.04 -11.11
N GLU A 194 6.66 5.07 -11.58
CA GLU A 194 7.03 4.04 -12.56
C GLU A 194 6.09 4.19 -13.78
N TRP A 195 6.64 4.05 -14.99
CA TRP A 195 5.88 4.17 -16.23
C TRP A 195 5.29 2.82 -16.65
N ALA A 196 3.98 2.77 -16.88
CA ALA A 196 3.30 1.58 -17.39
C ALA A 196 2.41 1.94 -18.59
N PRO A 197 2.87 1.68 -19.83
CA PRO A 197 2.08 1.93 -21.03
C PRO A 197 1.06 0.82 -21.31
N ILE A 198 -0.04 1.19 -21.96
CA ILE A 198 -1.07 0.32 -22.53
C ILE A 198 -1.27 0.75 -23.98
N GLY A 199 -1.13 -0.19 -24.91
CA GLY A 199 -1.35 0.03 -26.34
C GLY A 199 -0.50 1.15 -26.92
N GLN A 200 -1.08 1.92 -27.83
CA GLN A 200 -0.41 3.00 -28.55
C GLN A 200 -0.72 4.38 -27.98
N ALA A 201 0.18 5.33 -28.24
CA ALA A 201 -0.02 6.75 -28.01
C ALA A 201 -1.08 7.33 -28.97
N PRO A 202 -1.59 8.56 -28.73
CA PRO A 202 -2.64 9.17 -29.56
C PRO A 202 -2.28 9.33 -31.04
N ASP A 203 -0.99 9.31 -31.39
CA ASP A 203 -0.48 9.36 -32.76
C ASP A 203 -0.40 7.97 -33.44
N GLY A 204 -0.91 6.91 -32.78
CA GLY A 204 -0.86 5.53 -33.25
C GLY A 204 0.53 4.89 -33.16
N GLN A 205 1.50 5.57 -32.55
CA GLN A 205 2.86 5.07 -32.39
C GLN A 205 3.07 4.44 -31.01
N PRO A 206 4.13 3.63 -30.81
CA PRO A 206 4.55 3.19 -29.49
C PRO A 206 4.79 4.38 -28.56
N TRP A 207 4.50 4.19 -27.27
CA TRP A 207 4.75 5.22 -26.27
C TRP A 207 6.25 5.56 -26.20
N ARG A 208 6.57 6.84 -26.14
CA ARG A 208 7.95 7.34 -26.07
C ARG A 208 8.28 7.76 -24.65
N LEU A 209 9.19 7.04 -24.00
CA LEU A 209 9.62 7.29 -22.62
C LEU A 209 11.04 7.85 -22.59
N GLY A 210 11.22 9.03 -22.01
CA GLY A 210 12.52 9.68 -21.86
C GLY A 210 13.25 9.21 -20.60
N ARG A 211 14.48 8.72 -20.74
CA ARG A 211 15.37 8.45 -19.61
C ARG A 211 16.14 9.72 -19.26
N ALA A 212 15.81 10.33 -18.13
CA ALA A 212 16.47 11.55 -17.64
C ALA A 212 17.92 11.29 -17.17
N SER A 213 18.73 12.35 -17.17
CA SER A 213 20.08 12.32 -16.60
C SER A 213 20.03 12.28 -15.07
N PRO A 214 20.78 11.39 -14.39
CA PRO A 214 20.82 11.33 -12.93
C PRO A 214 21.30 12.62 -12.25
N ARG A 215 21.99 13.50 -12.99
CA ARG A 215 22.52 14.78 -12.49
C ARG A 215 21.70 15.99 -12.94
N ASP A 216 20.78 15.81 -13.88
CA ASP A 216 19.97 16.87 -14.46
C ASP A 216 18.67 16.27 -15.02
N SER A 217 17.57 16.38 -14.26
CA SER A 217 16.28 15.81 -14.63
C SER A 217 15.65 16.45 -15.88
N ALA A 218 16.09 17.66 -16.27
CA ALA A 218 15.60 18.32 -17.48
C ALA A 218 16.26 17.76 -18.75
N ARG A 219 17.43 17.13 -18.63
CA ARG A 219 18.15 16.55 -19.76
C ARG A 219 17.76 15.09 -19.98
N ILE A 220 17.22 14.78 -21.16
CA ILE A 220 16.96 13.40 -21.60
C ILE A 220 18.22 12.80 -22.21
N LEU A 221 18.66 11.65 -21.69
CA LEU A 221 19.82 10.90 -22.18
C LEU A 221 19.48 9.93 -23.30
N ALA A 222 18.27 9.37 -23.27
CA ALA A 222 17.79 8.43 -24.28
C ALA A 222 16.26 8.40 -24.28
N THR A 223 15.67 8.07 -25.43
CA THR A 223 14.24 7.81 -25.54
C THR A 223 14.04 6.34 -25.87
N LEU A 224 13.21 5.68 -25.08
CA LEU A 224 12.80 4.29 -25.26
C LEU A 224 11.40 4.29 -25.89
N ARG A 225 11.17 3.34 -26.79
CA ARG A 225 9.83 3.02 -27.27
C ARG A 225 9.31 1.85 -26.44
N ALA A 226 8.11 1.98 -25.91
CA ALA A 226 7.45 0.93 -25.16
C ALA A 226 6.38 0.31 -26.04
N ASP A 227 6.52 -0.99 -26.25
CA ASP A 227 5.75 -1.82 -27.17
C ASP A 227 4.54 -2.45 -26.48
#